data_AF-A0A106BVN3-F1
#
_entry.id   AF-A0A106BVN3-F1
#
_cell.length_a   1.000
_cell.length_b   1.000
_cell.length_c   1.000
_cell.angle_alpha   90.00
_cell.angle_beta   90.00
_cell.angle_gamma   90.00
#
_symmetry.space_group_name_H-M   'P 1'
#
loop_
_entity.id
_entity.type
_entity.pdbx_description
1 polymer ?
#
loop_
_entity_poly.entity_id
_entity_poly.type
_entity_poly.pdbx_seq_one_letter_code
_entity_poly.pdbx_strand_id
1 'polypeptide(L)' 'MDAADMANQQVELIERLGVEQAHTNAGRRELVPMGACHWCNEPLRRPNQLFCDEGCAADHADDKRRNGVMR' A
#
# COMPACT_ATOMS: atom_id res chain seq x y z
N MET A 1 10.78 -39.32 2.48
CA MET A 1 10.76 -37.86 2.28
C MET A 1 11.98 -37.60 1.47
N ASP A 2 11.73 -37.44 0.18
CA ASP A 2 12.75 -37.63 -0.82
C ASP A 2 13.18 -36.26 -1.35
N ALA A 3 14.23 -36.20 -2.16
CA ALA A 3 14.76 -34.93 -2.65
C ALA A 3 13.70 -34.08 -3.37
N ALA A 4 12.73 -34.73 -4.02
CA ALA A 4 11.59 -34.08 -4.66
C ALA A 4 10.63 -33.42 -3.65
N ASP A 5 10.36 -34.06 -2.51
CA ASP A 5 9.47 -33.51 -1.47
C ASP A 5 10.08 -32.26 -0.83
N MET A 6 11.39 -32.27 -0.59
CA MET A 6 12.12 -31.13 -0.02
C MET A 6 12.18 -29.94 -0.98
N ALA A 7 12.38 -30.21 -2.28
CA ALA A 7 12.35 -29.17 -3.30
C ALA A 7 10.97 -28.52 -3.41
N ASN A 8 9.90 -29.32 -3.36
CA ASN A 8 8.54 -28.80 -3.44
C ASN A 8 8.19 -27.90 -2.23
N GLN A 9 8.60 -28.30 -1.02
CA GLN A 9 8.41 -27.47 0.17
C GLN A 9 9.19 -26.15 0.13
N GLN A 10 10.39 -26.14 -0.45
CA GLN A 10 11.14 -24.89 -0.64
C GLN A 10 10.46 -23.95 -1.62
N VAL A 11 9.93 -24.49 -2.73
CA VAL A 11 9.19 -23.68 -3.71
C VAL A 11 7.96 -23.07 -3.07
N GLU A 12 7.14 -23.86 -2.37
CA GLU A 12 5.96 -23.37 -1.67
C GLU A 12 6.29 -22.29 -0.63
N LEU A 13 7.42 -22.43 0.09
CA LEU A 13 7.88 -21.45 1.05
C LEU A 13 8.28 -20.13 0.37
N ILE A 14 9.04 -20.19 -0.72
CA ILE A 14 9.49 -19.01 -1.46
C ILE A 14 8.31 -18.27 -2.07
N GLU A 15 7.34 -18.99 -2.64
CA GLU A 15 6.11 -18.41 -3.19
C GLU A 15 5.31 -17.67 -2.12
N ARG A 16 5.11 -18.30 -0.95
CA ARG A 16 4.41 -17.66 0.18
C ARG A 16 5.12 -16.40 0.65
N LEU A 17 6.44 -16.45 0.84
CA LEU A 17 7.24 -15.29 1.25
C LEU A 17 7.20 -14.16 0.22
N GLY A 18 7.24 -14.49 -1.08
CA GLY A 18 7.13 -13.52 -2.16
C GLY A 18 5.79 -12.79 -2.16
N VAL A 19 4.69 -13.53 -1.94
CA VAL A 19 3.35 -12.96 -1.81
C VAL A 19 3.27 -12.07 -0.56
N GLU A 20 3.67 -12.55 0.61
CA GLU A 20 3.66 -11.76 1.86
C GLU A 20 4.48 -10.46 1.75
N GLN A 21 5.64 -10.52 1.10
CA GLN A 21 6.48 -9.36 0.82
C GLN A 21 5.77 -8.36 -0.11
N ALA A 22 5.12 -8.84 -1.17
CA ALA A 22 4.35 -8.01 -2.08
C ALA A 22 3.15 -7.34 -1.38
N HIS A 23 2.43 -8.07 -0.53
CA HIS A 23 1.35 -7.52 0.30
C HIS A 23 1.87 -6.43 1.26
N THR A 24 2.99 -6.69 1.93
CA THR A 24 3.63 -5.72 2.84
C THR A 24 4.05 -4.45 2.11
N ASN A 25 4.62 -4.58 0.91
CA ASN A 25 5.06 -3.44 0.11
C ASN A 25 3.86 -2.66 -0.48
N ALA A 26 2.78 -3.34 -0.85
CA ALA A 26 1.55 -2.71 -1.34
C ALA A 26 0.89 -1.83 -0.27
N GLY A 27 0.89 -2.25 1.00
CA GLY A 27 0.38 -1.46 2.12
C GLY A 27 1.23 -0.24 2.50
N ARG A 28 2.49 -0.19 2.02
CA ARG A 28 3.46 0.89 2.28
C ARG A 28 3.59 1.89 1.13
N ARG A 29 2.66 1.95 0.18
CA ARG A 29 2.67 2.97 -0.87
C ARG A 29 2.67 4.37 -0.22
N GLU A 30 3.84 5.00 -0.20
CA GLU A 30 4.00 6.38 0.25
C GLU A 30 3.32 7.29 -0.77
N LEU A 31 2.49 8.22 -0.29
CA LEU A 31 1.87 9.22 -1.14
C LEU A 31 2.97 10.14 -1.69
N VAL A 32 3.04 10.26 -3.01
CA VAL A 32 3.95 11.19 -3.68
C VAL A 32 3.24 12.52 -3.95
N PRO A 33 3.87 13.69 -3.75
CA PRO A 33 3.26 14.96 -4.12
C PRO A 33 3.06 15.04 -5.65
N MET A 34 1.84 15.33 -6.11
CA MET A 34 1.49 15.39 -7.55
C MET A 34 1.00 16.78 -7.99
N GLY A 35 1.05 17.78 -7.09
CA GLY A 35 0.50 19.11 -7.35
C GLY A 35 -1.04 19.20 -7.26
N ALA A 36 -1.71 18.10 -6.90
CA ALA A 36 -3.15 18.04 -6.64
C ALA A 36 -3.43 17.23 -5.37
N CYS A 37 -4.56 17.51 -4.72
CA CYS A 37 -5.03 16.84 -3.51
C CYS A 37 -5.30 15.36 -3.80
N HIS A 38 -4.77 14.46 -2.98
CA HIS A 38 -4.96 13.01 -3.13
C HIS A 38 -6.39 12.54 -2.83
N TRP A 39 -7.25 13.38 -2.26
CA TRP A 39 -8.64 13.06 -1.95
C TRP A 39 -9.63 13.66 -2.96
N CYS A 40 -9.66 14.99 -3.05
CA CYS A 40 -10.63 15.72 -3.88
C CYS A 40 -10.09 16.14 -5.26
N ASN A 41 -8.80 15.89 -5.54
CA ASN A 41 -8.12 16.26 -6.78
C ASN A 41 -8.02 17.78 -7.06
N GLU A 42 -8.21 18.63 -6.06
CA GLU A 42 -8.04 20.07 -6.18
C GLU A 42 -6.56 20.46 -6.32
N PRO A 43 -6.20 21.43 -7.19
CA PRO A 43 -4.82 21.86 -7.34
C PRO A 43 -4.24 22.46 -6.05
N LEU A 44 -3.01 22.07 -5.72
CA LEU A 44 -2.33 22.49 -4.50
C LEU A 44 -1.37 23.65 -4.77
N ARG A 45 -1.32 24.58 -3.82
CA ARG A 45 -0.45 25.77 -3.91
C ARG A 45 1.02 25.44 -3.66
N ARG A 46 1.30 24.35 -2.93
CA ARG A 46 2.67 23.94 -2.57
C ARG A 46 3.02 22.62 -3.24
N PRO A 47 4.22 22.49 -3.81
CA PRO A 47 4.63 21.28 -4.53
C PRO A 47 4.77 20.04 -3.64
N ASN A 48 4.93 20.21 -2.32
CA ASN A 48 5.07 19.11 -1.36
C ASN A 48 3.81 18.82 -0.55
N GLN A 49 2.68 19.49 -0.85
CA GLN A 49 1.41 19.16 -0.19
C GLN A 49 0.82 17.89 -0.81
N LEU A 50 0.16 17.09 0.03
CA LEU A 50 -0.59 15.90 -0.37
C LEU A 50 -2.10 16.15 -0.34
N PHE A 51 -2.57 17.08 0.50
CA PHE A 51 -3.98 17.40 0.68
C PHE A 51 -4.18 18.92 0.67
N CYS A 52 -5.36 19.37 0.25
CA CYS A 52 -5.69 20.80 0.22
C CYS A 52 -5.96 21.35 1.62
N ASP A 53 -6.52 20.52 2.51
CA ASP A 53 -6.83 20.86 3.89
C ASP A 53 -6.77 19.63 4.83
N GLU A 54 -7.04 19.89 6.13
CA GLU A 54 -7.09 18.86 7.16
C GLU A 54 -8.29 17.90 6.99
N GLY A 55 -9.37 18.36 6.36
CA GLY A 55 -10.56 17.53 6.09
C GLY A 55 -10.24 16.40 5.12
N CYS A 56 -9.62 16.72 3.98
CA CYS A 56 -9.17 15.74 3.00
C CYS A 56 -8.13 14.77 3.56
N ALA A 57 -7.24 15.26 4.43
CA ALA A 57 -6.26 14.41 5.10
C ALA A 57 -6.93 13.42 6.08
N ALA A 58 -7.93 13.89 6.84
CA ALA A 58 -8.70 13.07 7.77
C ALA A 58 -9.55 12.03 7.04
N ASP A 59 -10.26 12.44 5.98
CA ASP A 59 -11.09 11.54 5.17
C ASP A 59 -10.25 10.43 4.53
N HIS A 60 -9.10 10.78 3.97
CA HIS A 60 -8.17 9.79 3.42
C HIS A 60 -7.62 8.84 4.51
N ALA A 61 -7.30 9.35 5.70
CA ALA A 61 -6.85 8.51 6.81
C ALA A 61 -7.96 7.58 7.32
N ASP A 62 -9.20 8.06 7.34
CA ASP A 62 -10.38 7.30 7.70
C ASP A 62 -10.71 6.23 6.65
N ASP A 63 -10.66 6.57 5.35
CA ASP A 63 -10.80 5.62 4.26
C ASP A 63 -9.73 4.54 4.35
N LYS A 64 -8.46 4.92 4.58
CA LYS A 64 -7.38 3.95 4.80
C LYS A 64 -7.64 3.07 6.03
N ARG A 65 -8.26 3.58 7.10
CA ARG A 65 -8.59 2.79 8.29
C ARG A 65 -9.75 1.82 8.04
N ARG A 66 -10.77 2.27 7.30
CA ARG A 66 -12.00 1.50 7.01
C ARG A 66 -11.78 0.47 5.92
N ASN A 67 -11.07 0.84 4.86
CA ASN A 67 -10.80 0.01 3.68
C ASN A 67 -9.43 -0.68 3.72
N GLY A 68 -8.49 -0.23 4.55
CA GLY A 68 -7.18 -0.86 4.72
C GLY A 68 -7.19 -2.18 5.50
N VAL A 69 -8.37 -2.64 5.93
CA VAL A 69 -8.62 -4.00 6.47
C VAL A 69 -9.21 -4.91 5.38
N MET A 70 -9.34 -4.46 4.13
CA MET A 70 -9.86 -5.28 3.04
C MET A 70 -8.82 -5.49 1.94
N ARG A 71 -7.90 -6.42 2.20
CA ARG A 71 -7.39 -7.38 1.20
C ARG A 71 -6.55 -8.47 1.83
#